data_AF-A0A8H3LYT0-F1
#
_entry.id   AF-A0A8H3LYT0-F1
#
_cell.length_a   1.000
_cell.length_b   1.000
_cell.length_c   1.000
_cell.angle_alpha   90.00
_cell.angle_beta   90.00
_cell.angle_gamma   90.00
#
_symmetry.space_group_name_H-M   'P 1'
#
loop_
_entity.id
_entity.type
_entity.pdbx_description
1 polymer ?
#
loop_
_entity_poly.entity_id
_entity_poly.type
_entity_poly.pdbx_seq_one_letter_code
_entity_poly.pdbx_strand_id
1 'polypeptide(L)'
;MRSEYELPSSKLLSDRLLNQEIAKINDNINDIIKNSENLTLTLDEWTNPNGNHYIGEFLADQITNIIKEIGPKRVFTLVTDNAANCVKARKIITNQFLKIIDL
;
A
#
# COMPACT_ATOMS: atom_id res chain seq x y z
N MET A 1 47.42 -0.01 13.80
CA MET A 1 46.49 -1.08 14.20
C MET A 1 45.10 -0.64 13.83
N ARG A 2 44.42 -1.36 12.92
CA ARG A 2 42.99 -1.13 12.66
C ARG A 2 42.25 -1.78 13.83
N SER A 3 41.44 -1.01 14.55
CA SER A 3 40.57 -1.55 15.61
C SER A 3 39.81 -2.75 15.03
N GLU A 4 39.87 -3.89 15.70
CA GLU A 4 39.18 -5.10 15.28
C GLU A 4 37.68 -4.83 15.26
N TYR A 5 37.04 -5.08 14.12
CA TYR A 5 35.60 -4.90 13.95
C TYR A 5 34.89 -6.08 14.63
N GLU A 6 34.13 -5.80 15.68
CA GLU A 6 33.27 -6.81 16.30
C GLU A 6 31.98 -6.99 15.49
N LEU A 7 31.72 -8.22 15.07
CA LEU A 7 30.54 -8.57 14.31
C LEU A 7 29.28 -8.47 15.18
N PRO A 8 28.22 -7.79 14.71
CA PRO A 8 26.96 -7.73 15.42
C PRO A 8 26.30 -9.11 15.50
N SER A 9 25.60 -9.38 16.60
CA SER A 9 24.80 -10.60 16.73
C SER A 9 23.63 -10.60 15.75
N SER A 10 23.17 -11.80 15.35
CA SER A 10 22.00 -11.95 14.46
C SER A 10 20.77 -11.22 15.01
N LYS A 11 20.56 -11.28 16.32
CA LYS A 11 19.47 -10.57 17.01
C LYS A 11 19.59 -9.05 16.91
N LEU A 12 20.80 -8.52 17.10
CA LEU A 12 21.04 -7.08 16.97
C LEU A 12 20.76 -6.61 15.53
N LEU A 13 21.13 -7.43 14.54
CA LEU A 13 20.88 -7.17 13.13
C LEU A 13 19.38 -7.23 12.78
N SER A 14 18.68 -8.31 13.15
CA SER A 14 17.27 -8.54 12.79
C SER A 14 16.31 -7.61 13.54
N ASP A 15 16.54 -7.37 14.82
CA ASP A 15 15.53 -6.73 15.67
C ASP A 15 15.76 -5.23 15.78
N ARG A 16 17.02 -4.77 15.73
CA ARG A 16 17.34 -3.36 15.92
C ARG A 16 17.70 -2.69 14.62
N LEU A 17 18.77 -3.14 13.97
CA LEU A 17 19.29 -2.47 12.78
C LEU A 17 18.28 -2.54 11.61
N LEU A 18 17.73 -3.73 11.33
CA LEU A 18 16.75 -3.89 10.27
C LEU A 18 15.47 -3.07 10.53
N ASN A 19 14.91 -3.13 11.74
CA ASN A 19 13.71 -2.36 12.08
C ASN A 19 13.94 -0.84 12.06
N GLN A 20 15.12 -0.38 12.46
CA GLN A 20 15.49 1.04 12.36
C GLN A 20 15.57 1.51 10.91
N GLU A 21 16.18 0.72 10.03
CA GLU A 21 16.23 1.06 8.61
C GLU A 21 14.85 0.99 7.95
N ILE A 22 14.02 -0.01 8.30
CA ILE A 22 12.63 -0.08 7.86
C ILE A 22 11.85 1.18 8.27
N ALA A 23 11.99 1.62 9.52
CA ALA A 23 11.33 2.82 10.01
C ALA A 23 11.74 4.07 9.21
N LYS A 24 13.05 4.28 9.02
CA LYS A 24 13.56 5.41 8.22
C LYS A 24 13.06 5.39 6.78
N ILE A 25 13.07 4.20 6.16
CA ILE A 25 12.59 4.03 4.78
C ILE A 25 11.09 4.33 4.71
N ASN A 26 10.30 3.82 5.65
CA ASN A 26 8.86 4.09 5.71
C ASN A 26 8.56 5.57 5.93
N ASP A 27 9.31 6.26 6.80
CA ASP A 27 9.15 7.70 7.02
C ASP A 27 9.42 8.48 5.72
N ASN A 28 10.49 8.15 5.01
CA ASN A 28 10.82 8.76 3.72
C ASN A 28 9.74 8.49 2.66
N ILE A 29 9.26 7.24 2.55
CA ILE A 29 8.17 6.87 1.64
C ILE A 29 6.91 7.66 1.98
N ASN A 30 6.56 7.78 3.26
CA ASN A 30 5.39 8.54 3.71
C ASN A 30 5.50 10.02 3.34
N ASP A 31 6.67 10.63 3.48
CA ASP A 31 6.89 12.02 3.07
C ASP A 31 6.79 12.20 1.55
N ILE A 32 7.30 11.25 0.76
CA ILE A 32 7.11 11.24 -0.70
C ILE A 32 5.62 11.11 -1.05
N ILE A 33 4.91 10.18 -0.39
CA ILE A 33 3.48 9.94 -0.58
C ILE A 33 2.65 11.11 -0.09
N LYS A 34 3.11 11.99 0.83
CA LYS A 34 2.39 13.19 1.26
C LYS A 34 2.57 14.39 0.34
N ASN A 35 3.74 14.50 -0.30
CA ASN A 35 4.08 15.65 -1.15
C ASN A 35 3.78 15.42 -2.64
N SER A 36 3.42 14.21 -3.04
CA SER A 36 3.07 13.87 -4.42
C SER A 36 1.65 14.29 -4.81
N GLU A 37 1.38 14.40 -6.10
CA GLU A 37 0.03 14.63 -6.62
C GLU A 37 -0.22 13.66 -7.78
N ASN A 38 -1.49 13.47 -8.13
CA ASN A 38 -1.91 12.63 -9.26
C ASN A 38 -1.39 11.18 -9.17
N LEU A 39 -1.53 10.59 -7.98
CA LEU A 39 -1.10 9.23 -7.70
C LEU A 39 -1.98 8.20 -8.42
N THR A 40 -1.33 7.15 -8.91
CA THR A 40 -1.97 5.95 -9.43
C THR A 40 -1.93 4.86 -8.37
N LEU A 41 -3.09 4.30 -8.03
CA LEU A 41 -3.18 3.13 -7.18
C LEU A 41 -3.27 1.88 -8.04
N THR A 42 -2.37 0.94 -7.85
CA THR A 42 -2.36 -0.37 -8.51
C THR A 42 -2.66 -1.45 -7.49
N LEU A 43 -3.51 -2.41 -7.84
CA LEU A 43 -3.76 -3.59 -7.02
C LEU A 43 -3.02 -4.79 -7.61
N ASP A 44 -2.24 -5.46 -6.78
CA ASP A 44 -1.79 -6.82 -7.01
C ASP A 44 -2.76 -7.81 -6.36
N GLU A 45 -2.79 -9.05 -6.88
CA GLU A 45 -3.77 -10.07 -6.53
C GLU A 45 -3.91 -10.25 -5.00
N TRP A 46 -5.04 -9.80 -4.44
CA TRP A 46 -5.29 -9.92 -3.01
C TRP A 46 -5.99 -11.24 -2.68
N THR A 47 -5.34 -12.07 -1.87
CA THR A 47 -5.96 -13.28 -1.31
C THR A 47 -6.35 -13.01 0.14
N ASN A 48 -7.59 -13.30 0.50
CA ASN A 48 -8.02 -13.24 1.89
C ASN A 48 -7.18 -14.23 2.73
N PRO A 49 -6.45 -13.78 3.78
CA PRO A 49 -5.65 -14.67 4.61
C PRO A 49 -6.49 -15.74 5.34
N ASN A 50 -7.80 -15.51 5.46
CA ASN A 50 -8.75 -16.45 6.07
C ASN A 50 -9.38 -17.44 5.07
N GLY A 51 -8.99 -17.40 3.78
CA GLY A 51 -9.47 -18.35 2.77
C GLY A 51 -10.94 -18.22 2.37
N ASN A 52 -11.68 -17.23 2.88
CA ASN A 52 -13.07 -17.03 2.45
C ASN A 52 -13.05 -16.44 1.03
N HIS A 53 -13.70 -17.16 0.11
CA HIS A 53 -13.98 -16.66 -1.22
C HIS A 53 -14.94 -15.46 -1.14
N TYR A 54 -14.60 -14.40 -1.88
CA TYR A 54 -15.35 -13.13 -2.01
C TYR A 54 -15.16 -12.22 -0.77
N ILE A 55 -15.14 -10.89 -0.86
CA ILE A 55 -16.12 -10.04 -1.53
C ILE A 55 -15.39 -8.78 -2.03
N GLY A 56 -15.58 -8.38 -3.29
CA GLY A 56 -15.06 -7.10 -3.80
C GLY A 56 -15.47 -5.85 -2.99
N GLU A 57 -16.44 -5.97 -2.08
CA GLU A 57 -16.77 -4.96 -1.06
C GLU A 57 -15.64 -4.80 -0.04
N PHE A 58 -15.06 -5.90 0.46
CA PHE A 58 -13.92 -5.83 1.37
C PHE A 58 -12.74 -5.12 0.71
N LEU A 59 -12.45 -5.46 -0.56
CA LEU A 59 -11.41 -4.76 -1.32
C LEU A 59 -11.74 -3.28 -1.48
N ALA A 60 -13.00 -2.95 -1.82
CA ALA A 60 -13.43 -1.55 -1.91
C ALA A 60 -13.28 -0.81 -0.57
N ASP A 61 -13.57 -1.45 0.57
CA ASP A 61 -13.41 -0.85 1.89
C ASP A 61 -11.92 -0.57 2.20
N GLN A 62 -11.04 -1.53 1.93
CA GLN A 62 -9.59 -1.34 2.11
C GLN A 62 -9.06 -0.21 1.21
N ILE A 63 -9.42 -0.23 -0.08
CA ILE A 63 -9.02 0.81 -1.04
C ILE A 63 -9.56 2.17 -0.61
N THR A 64 -10.80 2.23 -0.13
CA THR A 64 -11.42 3.47 0.38
C THR A 64 -10.65 4.03 1.56
N ASN A 65 -10.20 3.19 2.49
CA ASN A 65 -9.41 3.62 3.63
C ASN A 65 -8.07 4.21 3.18
N ILE A 66 -7.39 3.55 2.24
CA ILE A 66 -6.13 4.03 1.65
C ILE A 66 -6.32 5.37 0.93
N ILE A 67 -7.36 5.50 0.10
CA ILE A 67 -7.69 6.76 -0.61
C ILE A 67 -7.96 7.90 0.38
N LYS A 68 -8.67 7.62 1.49
CA LYS A 68 -8.95 8.61 2.54
C LYS A 68 -7.67 9.04 3.27
N GLU A 69 -6.78 8.10 3.57
CA GLU A 69 -5.50 8.37 4.22
C GLU A 69 -4.58 9.22 3.35
N ILE A 70 -4.45 8.89 2.06
CA ILE A 70 -3.66 9.66 1.09
C ILE A 70 -4.31 11.03 0.83
N GLY A 71 -5.65 11.07 0.78
CA GLY A 71 -6.42 12.24 0.39
C GLY A 71 -7.06 12.06 -0.99
N PRO A 72 -8.41 12.01 -1.10
CA PRO A 72 -9.10 11.66 -2.34
C PRO A 72 -8.80 12.55 -3.55
N LYS A 73 -8.39 13.81 -3.32
CA LYS A 73 -8.04 14.76 -4.40
C LYS A 73 -6.70 14.45 -5.06
N ARG A 74 -5.86 13.64 -4.41
CA ARG A 74 -4.48 13.37 -4.83
C ARG A 74 -4.35 12.05 -5.58
N VAL A 75 -5.40 11.22 -5.55
CA VAL A 75 -5.49 9.96 -6.30
C VAL A 75 -6.21 10.26 -7.62
N PHE A 76 -5.57 9.91 -8.74
CA PHE A 76 -6.09 10.18 -10.08
C PHE A 76 -6.67 8.94 -10.75
N THR A 77 -5.98 7.80 -10.61
CA THR A 77 -6.33 6.56 -11.32
C THR A 77 -6.25 5.35 -10.41
N LEU A 78 -7.19 4.43 -10.58
CA LEU A 78 -7.15 3.09 -9.98
C LEU A 78 -6.99 2.07 -11.11
N VAL A 79 -5.93 1.28 -11.05
CA VAL A 79 -5.61 0.22 -12.01
C VAL A 79 -5.75 -1.12 -11.30
N THR A 80 -6.65 -1.96 -11.79
CA THR A 80 -6.88 -3.30 -11.24
C THR A 80 -6.94 -4.33 -12.35
N ASP A 81 -6.66 -5.59 -12.04
CA ASP A 81 -6.94 -6.67 -12.98
C ASP A 81 -8.44 -6.80 -13.30
N ASN A 82 -8.77 -7.68 -14.25
CA ASN A 82 -10.14 -7.96 -14.66
C ASN A 82 -10.79 -9.10 -13.87
N ALA A 83 -10.23 -9.51 -12.73
CA ALA A 83 -10.83 -10.54 -11.89
C ALA A 83 -12.18 -10.06 -11.32
N ALA A 84 -13.12 -10.97 -11.12
CA ALA A 84 -14.50 -10.62 -10.73
C ALA A 84 -14.57 -9.75 -9.46
N ASN A 85 -13.70 -10.01 -8.48
CA ASN A 85 -13.65 -9.23 -7.24
C ASN A 85 -13.08 -7.82 -7.46
N CYS A 86 -12.01 -7.70 -8.25
CA CYS A 86 -11.41 -6.42 -8.62
C CYS A 86 -12.39 -5.57 -9.43
N VAL A 87 -13.09 -6.17 -10.40
CA VAL A 87 -14.16 -5.49 -11.16
C VAL A 87 -15.28 -5.01 -10.25
N LYS A 88 -15.70 -5.80 -9.26
CA LYS A 88 -16.72 -5.37 -8.28
C LYS A 88 -16.20 -4.22 -7.41
N ALA A 89 -14.99 -4.34 -6.88
CA ALA A 89 -14.38 -3.30 -6.04
C ALA A 89 -14.21 -1.99 -6.81
N ARG A 90 -13.70 -2.06 -8.04
CA ARG A 90 -13.49 -0.94 -8.94
C ARG A 90 -14.77 -0.17 -9.23
N LYS A 91 -15.87 -0.89 -9.52
CA LYS A 91 -17.21 -0.27 -9.66
C LYS A 91 -17.66 0.47 -8.40
N ILE A 92 -17.39 -0.07 -7.21
CA ILE A 92 -17.76 0.60 -5.94
C ILE A 92 -16.94 1.90 -5.78
N ILE A 93 -15.63 1.83 -6.01
CA ILE A 93 -14.72 2.97 -5.86
C ILE A 93 -15.03 4.08 -6.86
N THR A 94 -15.23 3.76 -8.13
CA THR A 94 -15.48 4.77 -9.18
C THR A 94 -16.83 5.47 -8.99
N ASN A 95 -17.83 4.76 -8.45
CA ASN A 95 -19.10 5.36 -8.05
C ASN A 95 -18.95 6.29 -6.83
N GLN A 96 -18.09 5.93 -5.87
CA GLN A 96 -17.88 6.72 -4.66
C GLN A 96 -16.99 7.96 -4.90
N PHE A 97 -15.99 7.83 -5.77
CA PHE A 97 -15.00 8.85 -6.06
C PHE A 97 -15.01 9.17 -7.56
N LEU A 98 -15.99 9.95 -8.00
CA LEU A 98 -16.23 10.29 -9.43
C LEU A 98 -15.03 10.89 -10.18
N LYS A 99 -14.02 11.38 -9.47
CA LYS A 99 -12.79 11.96 -10.06
C LYS A 99 -11.72 10.92 -10.36
N ILE A 100 -11.82 9.72 -9.79
CA ILE A 100 -10.86 8.65 -10.00
C ILE A 100 -11.22 7.93 -11.30
N ILE A 101 -10.27 7.89 -12.23
CA ILE A 101 -10.41 7.21 -13.50
C ILE A 101 -10.14 5.71 -13.31
N ASP A 102 -11.00 4.89 -13.90
CA ASP A 102 -10.85 3.44 -14.03
C ASP A 102 -9.99 3.12 -15.26
N LEU A 103 -8.89 2.38 -15.07
CA LEU A 103 -8.07 1.84 -16.16
C LEU A 103 -7.98 0.31 -16.10
#